data_AF-A0A816BUV0-F1
#
_entry.id   AF-A0A816BUV0-F1
#
_cell.length_a   1.000
_cell.length_b   1.000
_cell.length_c   1.000
_cell.angle_alpha   90.00
_cell.angle_beta   90.00
_cell.angle_gamma   90.00
#
_symmetry.space_group_name_H-M   'P 1'
#
loop_
_entity.id
_entity.type
_entity.pdbx_description
1 polymer ?
#
loop_
_entity_poly.entity_id
_entity_poly.type
_entity_poly.pdbx_seq_one_letter_code
_entity_poly.pdbx_strand_id
1 'polypeptide(L)'
;YRYLKDRVRNENTYWHCENRSTCNDRAVQRGSEPPVVSTLHNHELNRERNEREEFRTSLKRRIREEPVSVRKLFRSELVKIQTTSPDNVSTLPQFDTIKNSLYRTRNEKYPPLPKSIDDVKLEDKTADDLRNFD
;
A
#
# COMPACT_ATOMS: atom_id res chain seq x y z
N TYR A 1 -14.41 10.21 -4.78
CA TYR A 1 -14.44 9.21 -5.86
C TYR A 1 -13.05 8.63 -6.08
N ARG A 2 -12.91 7.44 -6.67
CA ARG A 2 -11.60 6.85 -6.97
C ARG A 2 -11.25 7.05 -8.43
N TYR A 3 -9.98 7.35 -8.65
CA TYR A 3 -9.40 7.59 -9.95
C TYR A 3 -8.22 6.66 -10.19
N LEU A 4 -8.12 6.16 -11.41
CA LEU A 4 -6.98 5.39 -11.89
C LEU A 4 -6.20 6.22 -12.89
N LYS A 5 -4.87 6.07 -12.88
CA LYS A 5 -3.98 6.76 -13.82
C LYS A 5 -4.23 6.18 -15.22
N ASP A 6 -4.57 7.05 -16.17
CA ASP A 6 -4.82 6.67 -17.58
C ASP A 6 -3.53 6.78 -18.38
N ARG A 7 -2.94 7.98 -18.40
CA ARG A 7 -1.76 8.29 -19.22
C ARG A 7 -1.04 9.53 -18.70
N VAL A 8 0.23 9.66 -19.10
CA VAL A 8 1.03 10.87 -18.91
C VAL A 8 1.32 11.45 -20.28
N ARG A 9 1.15 12.77 -20.44
CA ARG A 9 1.54 13.49 -21.66
C ARG A 9 2.12 14.83 -21.28
N ASN A 10 3.36 15.09 -21.70
CA ASN A 10 4.15 16.24 -21.24
C ASN A 10 4.19 16.24 -19.70
N GLU A 11 3.84 17.35 -19.07
CA GLU A 11 3.76 17.49 -17.61
C GLU A 11 2.37 17.12 -17.05
N ASN A 12 1.44 16.69 -17.88
CA ASN A 12 0.08 16.38 -17.46
C ASN A 12 -0.10 14.88 -17.20
N THR A 13 -0.60 14.54 -16.02
CA THR A 13 -1.11 13.20 -15.72
C THR A 13 -2.63 13.19 -15.80
N TYR A 14 -3.16 12.34 -16.66
CA TYR A 14 -4.59 12.15 -16.85
C TYR A 14 -5.07 10.96 -16.04
N TRP A 15 -6.22 11.13 -15.41
CA TRP A 15 -6.85 10.15 -14.56
C TRP A 15 -8.28 9.93 -15.02
N HIS A 16 -8.82 8.74 -14.76
CA HIS A 16 -10.21 8.42 -15.06
C HIS A 16 -10.88 7.79 -13.86
N CYS A 17 -12.20 7.95 -13.75
CA CYS A 17 -12.96 7.27 -12.71
C CYS A 17 -12.70 5.75 -12.76
N GLU A 18 -12.56 5.12 -11.60
CA GLU A 18 -12.37 3.67 -11.49
C GLU A 18 -13.51 2.88 -12.15
N ASN A 19 -14.74 3.43 -12.12
CA ASN A 19 -15.92 2.84 -12.77
C ASN A 19 -16.02 3.23 -14.26
N ARG A 20 -14.94 3.09 -15.02
CA ARG A 20 -14.84 3.56 -16.43
C ARG A 20 -15.86 2.92 -17.37
N SER A 21 -16.37 1.73 -17.05
CA SER A 21 -17.41 1.06 -17.84
C SER A 21 -18.71 1.84 -17.88
N THR A 22 -19.03 2.59 -16.82
CA THR A 22 -20.27 3.36 -16.74
C THR A 22 -20.04 4.85 -16.52
N CYS A 23 -18.86 5.28 -16.09
CA CYS A 23 -18.52 6.67 -15.77
C CYS A 23 -17.42 7.23 -16.67
N ASN A 24 -17.69 8.37 -17.30
CA ASN A 24 -16.74 9.05 -18.19
C ASN A 24 -15.92 10.14 -17.49
N ASP A 25 -16.11 10.34 -16.18
CA ASP A 25 -15.45 11.42 -15.45
C ASP A 25 -13.91 11.27 -15.44
N ARG A 26 -13.23 12.42 -15.51
CA ARG A 26 -11.77 12.54 -15.67
C ARG A 26 -11.23 13.57 -14.69
N ALA A 27 -10.00 13.34 -14.26
CA ALA A 27 -9.21 14.33 -13.56
C ALA A 27 -7.87 14.56 -14.28
N VAL A 28 -7.34 15.76 -14.17
CA VAL A 28 -6.05 16.14 -14.76
C VAL A 28 -5.17 16.76 -13.69
N GLN A 29 -3.97 16.21 -13.55
CA GLN A 29 -2.92 16.75 -12.71
C GLN A 29 -1.88 17.46 -13.58
N ARG A 30 -1.53 18.70 -13.26
CA ARG A 30 -0.53 19.49 -13.99
C ARG A 30 0.74 19.58 -13.16
N GLY A 31 1.81 18.93 -13.61
CA GLY A 31 3.07 18.89 -12.87
C GLY A 31 2.92 18.33 -11.46
N SER A 32 3.35 19.11 -10.46
CA SER A 32 3.25 18.78 -9.03
C SER A 32 1.96 19.26 -8.37
N GLU A 33 1.09 19.99 -9.08
CA GLU A 33 -0.17 20.49 -8.51
C GLU A 33 -1.12 19.33 -8.18
N PRO A 34 -2.06 19.52 -7.23
CA PRO A 34 -3.13 18.55 -7.00
C PRO A 34 -3.98 18.31 -8.26
N PRO A 35 -4.50 17.09 -8.49
CA PRO A 35 -5.38 16.82 -9.62
C PRO A 35 -6.66 17.65 -9.57
N VAL A 36 -7.00 18.30 -10.69
CA VAL A 36 -8.30 18.97 -10.90
C VAL A 36 -9.29 17.93 -11.40
N VAL A 37 -10.40 17.78 -10.67
CA VAL A 37 -11.40 16.72 -10.89
C VAL A 37 -12.65 17.31 -11.53
N SER A 38 -13.21 16.66 -12.56
CA SER A 38 -14.54 16.99 -13.06
C SER A 38 -15.60 16.48 -12.06
N THR A 39 -16.68 17.23 -11.86
CA THR A 39 -17.69 16.91 -10.84
C THR A 39 -18.86 16.10 -11.39
N LEU A 40 -18.77 15.58 -12.61
CA LEU A 40 -19.90 14.97 -13.33
C LEU A 40 -19.82 13.43 -13.28
N HIS A 41 -19.90 12.89 -12.07
CA HIS A 41 -20.12 11.46 -11.87
C HIS A 41 -21.59 11.11 -12.09
N ASN A 42 -21.84 9.99 -12.77
CA ASN A 42 -23.17 9.42 -12.99
C ASN A 42 -23.45 8.20 -12.09
N HIS A 43 -22.72 8.09 -11.00
CA HIS A 43 -22.92 7.07 -9.98
C HIS A 43 -22.57 7.64 -8.62
N GLU A 44 -23.10 7.01 -7.58
CA GLU A 44 -22.82 7.42 -6.21
C GLU A 44 -21.39 7.06 -5.80
N LEU A 45 -20.93 7.76 -4.76
CA LEU A 45 -19.67 7.47 -4.12
C LEU A 45 -19.77 6.16 -3.31
N ASN A 46 -19.01 5.14 -3.69
CA ASN A 46 -18.90 3.93 -2.88
C ASN A 46 -18.00 4.18 -1.66
N ARG A 47 -18.59 4.70 -0.57
CA ARG A 47 -17.89 5.07 0.67
C ARG A 47 -17.19 3.86 1.31
N GLU A 48 -17.90 2.75 1.45
CA GLU A 48 -17.41 1.51 2.06
C GLU A 48 -16.13 0.99 1.37
N ARG A 49 -16.12 0.98 0.03
CA ARG A 49 -14.92 0.58 -0.73
C ARG A 49 -13.77 1.57 -0.52
N ASN A 50 -14.04 2.87 -0.51
CA ASN A 50 -13.00 3.87 -0.32
C ASN A 50 -12.34 3.74 1.05
N GLU A 51 -13.15 3.57 2.10
CA GLU A 51 -12.68 3.39 3.48
C GLU A 51 -11.81 2.13 3.62
N ARG A 52 -12.24 0.99 3.08
CA ARG A 52 -11.44 -0.24 3.09
C ARG A 52 -10.09 -0.07 2.43
N GLU A 53 -10.06 0.63 1.30
CA GLU A 53 -8.84 0.84 0.53
C GLU A 53 -7.91 1.87 1.19
N GLU A 54 -8.47 2.91 1.80
CA GLU A 54 -7.71 3.87 2.60
C GLU A 54 -7.07 3.18 3.81
N PHE A 55 -7.84 2.37 4.54
CA PHE A 55 -7.33 1.55 5.63
C PHE A 55 -6.19 0.63 5.17
N ARG A 56 -6.37 -0.11 4.07
CA ARG A 56 -5.33 -0.97 3.50
C ARG A 56 -4.08 -0.19 3.13
N THR A 57 -4.23 0.99 2.53
CA THR A 57 -3.12 1.83 2.09
C THR A 57 -2.34 2.37 3.28
N SER A 58 -3.03 2.91 4.29
CA SER A 58 -2.43 3.37 5.54
C SER A 58 -1.67 2.24 6.24
N LEU A 59 -2.31 1.08 6.38
CA LEU A 59 -1.70 -0.08 7.04
C LEU A 59 -0.46 -0.60 6.30
N LYS A 60 -0.52 -0.70 4.96
CA LYS A 60 0.63 -1.12 4.14
C LYS A 60 1.80 -0.14 4.26
N ARG A 61 1.52 1.17 4.29
CA ARG A 61 2.54 2.20 4.53
C ARG A 61 3.22 1.99 5.88
N ARG A 62 2.45 1.85 6.96
CA ARG A 62 3.00 1.59 8.30
C ARG A 62 3.79 0.29 8.39
N ILE A 63 3.37 -0.77 7.71
CA ILE A 63 4.12 -2.04 7.65
C ILE A 63 5.49 -1.87 6.99
N ARG A 64 5.61 -0.97 6.01
CA ARG A 64 6.90 -0.65 5.41
C ARG A 64 7.75 0.16 6.39
N GLU A 65 7.18 1.12 7.08
CA GLU A 65 7.92 2.10 7.88
C GLU A 65 8.30 1.58 9.28
N GLU A 66 7.44 0.82 9.94
CA GLU A 66 7.57 0.50 11.37
C GLU A 66 8.07 -0.94 11.62
N PRO A 67 9.12 -1.16 12.44
CA PRO A 67 9.63 -2.50 12.77
C PRO A 67 8.76 -3.23 13.81
N VAL A 68 7.44 -3.13 13.71
CA VAL A 68 6.46 -3.73 14.63
C VAL A 68 5.75 -4.93 13.97
N SER A 69 5.26 -5.89 14.76
CA SER A 69 4.52 -7.03 14.19
C SER A 69 3.30 -6.58 13.39
N VAL A 70 3.07 -7.23 12.23
CA VAL A 70 1.96 -6.90 11.31
C VAL A 70 0.61 -6.95 12.04
N ARG A 71 0.43 -7.90 12.95
CA ARG A 71 -0.80 -8.05 13.74
C ARG A 71 -1.00 -6.89 14.73
N LYS A 72 0.07 -6.38 15.34
CA LYS A 72 0.01 -5.23 16.25
C LYS A 72 -0.31 -3.95 15.47
N LEU A 73 0.30 -3.77 14.30
CA LEU A 73 -0.02 -2.66 13.40
C LEU A 73 -1.50 -2.67 12.99
N PHE A 74 -2.02 -3.81 12.55
CA PHE A 74 -3.44 -3.96 12.21
C PHE A 74 -4.37 -3.58 13.38
N ARG A 75 -4.12 -4.11 14.58
CA ARG A 75 -4.93 -3.78 15.77
C ARG A 75 -4.87 -2.28 16.10
N SER A 76 -3.68 -1.68 16.06
CA SER A 76 -3.54 -0.24 16.34
C SER A 76 -4.28 0.62 15.32
N GLU A 77 -4.27 0.23 14.04
CA GLU A 77 -4.96 0.97 12.98
C GLU A 77 -6.49 0.81 13.13
N LEU A 78 -6.98 -0.37 13.53
CA LEU A 78 -8.39 -0.56 13.86
C LEU A 78 -8.83 0.33 15.03
N VAL A 79 -8.06 0.38 16.12
CA VAL A 79 -8.37 1.24 17.28
C VAL A 79 -8.41 2.70 16.85
N LYS A 80 -7.46 3.15 16.01
CA LYS A 80 -7.46 4.50 15.48
C LYS A 80 -8.76 4.83 14.72
N ILE A 81 -9.20 3.95 13.82
CA ILE A 81 -10.45 4.16 13.08
C ILE A 81 -11.66 4.11 14.02
N GLN A 82 -11.70 3.17 14.97
CA GLN A 82 -12.79 3.09 15.95
C GLN A 82 -12.96 4.40 16.73
N THR A 83 -11.86 5.08 17.06
CA THR A 83 -11.88 6.36 17.77
C THR A 83 -12.29 7.53 16.88
N THR A 84 -11.89 7.53 15.60
CA THR A 84 -12.17 8.64 14.68
C THR A 84 -13.53 8.51 13.97
N SER A 85 -13.96 7.30 13.67
CA SER A 85 -15.14 7.00 12.86
C SER A 85 -15.70 5.62 13.23
N PRO A 86 -16.41 5.50 14.38
CA PRO A 86 -16.85 4.23 14.92
C PRO A 86 -17.81 3.47 13.99
N ASP A 87 -18.62 4.19 13.20
CA ASP A 87 -19.61 3.60 12.29
C ASP A 87 -18.96 2.77 11.17
N ASN A 88 -17.69 3.07 10.85
CA ASN A 88 -16.99 2.46 9.73
C ASN A 88 -16.25 1.16 10.09
N VAL A 89 -16.22 0.76 11.36
CA VAL A 89 -15.44 -0.43 11.76
C VAL A 89 -16.02 -1.73 11.21
N SER A 90 -17.35 -1.80 11.06
CA SER A 90 -18.03 -2.96 10.51
C SER A 90 -17.70 -3.22 9.04
N THR A 91 -17.27 -2.19 8.30
CA THR A 91 -16.96 -2.28 6.87
C THR A 91 -15.51 -2.68 6.60
N LEU A 92 -14.65 -2.68 7.62
CA LEU A 92 -13.23 -2.96 7.48
C LEU A 92 -12.95 -4.46 7.27
N PRO A 93 -11.90 -4.79 6.49
CA PRO A 93 -11.52 -6.17 6.28
C PRO A 93 -11.00 -6.80 7.57
N GLN A 94 -11.40 -8.04 7.83
CA GLN A 94 -10.82 -8.84 8.92
C GLN A 94 -9.35 -9.18 8.62
N PHE A 95 -8.55 -9.32 9.67
CA PHE A 95 -7.11 -9.58 9.55
C PHE A 95 -6.80 -10.76 8.62
N ASP A 96 -7.51 -11.88 8.80
CA ASP A 96 -7.26 -13.10 8.02
C ASP A 96 -7.52 -12.93 6.52
N THR A 97 -8.40 -12.02 6.13
CA THR A 97 -8.71 -11.75 4.71
C THR A 97 -7.57 -11.01 4.00
N ILE A 98 -6.76 -10.24 4.73
CA ILE A 98 -5.69 -9.41 4.15
C ILE A 98 -4.28 -9.83 4.58
N LYS A 99 -4.13 -10.76 5.54
CA LYS A 99 -2.83 -11.13 6.14
C LYS A 99 -1.75 -11.42 5.10
N ASN A 100 -2.07 -12.19 4.06
CA ASN A 100 -1.10 -12.56 3.03
C ASN A 100 -0.59 -11.33 2.28
N SER A 101 -1.47 -10.38 1.96
CA SER A 101 -1.06 -9.13 1.33
C SER A 101 -0.19 -8.29 2.25
N LEU A 102 -0.48 -8.26 3.55
CA LEU A 102 0.27 -7.48 4.54
C LEU A 102 1.68 -8.04 4.75
N TYR A 103 1.81 -9.37 4.89
CA TYR A 103 3.11 -10.03 5.01
C TYR A 103 3.94 -9.94 3.73
N ARG A 104 3.31 -10.01 2.54
CA ARG A 104 4.00 -9.71 1.28
C ARG A 104 4.58 -8.30 1.29
N THR A 105 3.79 -7.30 1.68
CA THR A 105 4.26 -5.91 1.81
C THR A 105 5.41 -5.77 2.82
N ARG A 106 5.41 -6.54 3.90
CA ARG A 106 6.54 -6.57 4.85
C ARG A 106 7.81 -7.14 4.21
N ASN A 107 7.65 -8.21 3.44
CA ASN A 107 8.76 -8.93 2.84
C ASN A 107 9.30 -8.28 1.57
N GLU A 108 8.60 -7.30 0.98
CA GLU A 108 9.10 -6.47 -0.14
C GLU A 108 10.47 -5.82 0.17
N LYS A 109 10.80 -5.60 1.46
CA LYS A 109 12.08 -5.02 1.90
C LYS A 109 13.25 -6.01 1.93
N TYR A 110 12.96 -7.31 1.94
CA TYR A 110 13.98 -8.33 2.14
C TYR A 110 14.15 -9.13 0.85
N PRO A 111 15.38 -9.53 0.50
CA PRO A 111 15.58 -10.47 -0.59
C PRO A 111 14.80 -11.76 -0.32
N PRO A 112 14.36 -12.46 -1.37
CA PRO A 112 13.71 -13.75 -1.20
C PRO A 112 14.66 -14.68 -0.43
N LEU A 113 14.10 -15.43 0.52
CA LEU A 113 14.89 -16.43 1.24
C LEU A 113 15.44 -17.46 0.24
N PRO A 114 16.70 -17.91 0.42
CA PRO A 114 17.27 -19.02 -0.34
C PRO A 114 16.31 -20.22 -0.28
N LYS A 115 16.02 -20.84 -1.43
CA LYS A 115 15.10 -21.99 -1.48
C LYS A 115 15.81 -23.31 -1.28
N SER A 116 17.12 -23.31 -1.49
CA SER A 116 18.01 -24.44 -1.36
C SER A 116 19.32 -24.01 -0.68
N ILE A 117 20.11 -25.00 -0.28
CA ILE A 117 21.45 -24.75 0.28
C ILE A 117 22.41 -24.17 -0.77
N ASP A 118 22.21 -24.52 -2.05
CA ASP A 118 23.03 -24.03 -3.16
C ASP A 118 22.83 -22.53 -3.43
N ASP A 119 21.69 -21.98 -3.03
CA ASP A 119 21.40 -20.55 -3.11
C ASP A 119 22.12 -19.72 -2.02
N VAL A 120 22.68 -20.39 -1.01
CA VAL A 120 23.37 -19.73 0.12
C VAL A 120 24.84 -19.54 -0.25
N LYS A 121 25.18 -18.33 -0.74
CA LYS A 121 26.58 -17.93 -0.84
C LYS A 121 27.10 -17.56 0.54
N LEU A 122 27.75 -18.51 1.21
CA LEU A 122 28.58 -18.21 2.37
C LEU A 122 29.83 -17.53 1.85
N GLU A 123 30.03 -16.26 2.19
CA GLU A 123 31.33 -15.63 2.01
C GLU A 123 32.31 -16.36 2.91
N ASP A 124 33.23 -17.12 2.31
CA ASP A 124 34.38 -17.67 3.00
C ASP A 124 35.18 -16.48 3.53
N LYS A 125 35.06 -16.20 4.83
CA LYS A 125 36.00 -15.31 5.51
C LYS A 125 37.38 -15.93 5.37
N THR A 126 38.20 -15.38 4.49
CA THR A 126 39.58 -15.79 4.32
C THR A 126 40.32 -15.53 5.62
N ALA A 127 41.26 -16.42 5.95
CA ALA A 127 42.02 -16.38 7.20
C ALA A 127 42.86 -15.09 7.40
N ASP A 128 42.97 -14.23 6.39
CA ASP A 128 43.64 -12.92 6.50
C ASP A 128 42.82 -11.86 7.26
N ASP A 129 41.49 -11.98 7.34
CA ASP A 129 40.65 -11.03 8.10
C ASP A 129 40.72 -11.26 9.63
N LEU A 130 41.29 -12.38 10.07
CA LEU A 130 41.48 -12.71 11.49
C LEU A 130 42.82 -12.22 12.06
N ARG A 131 43.67 -11.56 11.26
CA ARG A 131 45.00 -11.07 11.68
C ARG A 131 45.06 -9.58 12.05
N ASN A 132 43.95 -8.85 11.96
CA ASN A 132 43.91 -7.41 12.27
C ASN A 132 43.21 -7.08 13.61
N PHE A 133 43.19 -8.03 14.54
CA PHE A 133 42.83 -7.82 15.94
C PHE A 133 44.04 -8.11 16.83
N ASP A 134 45.08 -7.30 16.70
CA ASP A 134 46.15 -7.14 17.70
C ASP A 134 46.41 -5.64 17.91
#